data_AF-A0A9E2H6L8-F1
#
_entry.id   AF-A0A9E2H6L8-F1
#
_cell.length_a   1.000
_cell.length_b   1.000
_cell.length_c   1.000
_cell.angle_alpha   90.00
_cell.angle_beta   90.00
_cell.angle_gamma   90.00
#
_symmetry.space_group_name_H-M   'P 1'
#
loop_
_entity.id
_entity.type
_entity.pdbx_description
1 polymer ?
#
loop_
_entity_poly.entity_id
_entity_poly.type
_entity_poly.pdbx_seq_one_letter_code
_entity_poly.pdbx_strand_id
1 'polypeptide(L)'
;MGFAKIKGNLTSRTGARVTFGTPKDVGARGGTPGYGTIVDEVWATPEVNTSPAKQAGNKDDWGDYSFCAQLIKWNDGSHSIRLAYYRRRAGEDWWEFASQMTVNSDWRPIKALLERTLAKTGWFSDNPVI
;
A
#
# COMPACT_ATOMS: atom_id res chain seq x y z
N MET A 1 16.32 -2.84 -4.10
CA MET A 1 16.09 -2.17 -2.80
C MET A 1 15.06 -3.00 -2.05
N GLY A 2 15.43 -3.61 -0.93
CA GLY A 2 14.47 -4.35 -0.11
C GLY A 2 13.52 -3.37 0.57
N PHE A 3 12.23 -3.68 0.56
CA PHE A 3 11.25 -2.86 1.26
C PHE A 3 11.51 -2.91 2.78
N ALA A 4 11.35 -1.78 3.47
CA ALA A 4 11.53 -1.73 4.91
C ALA A 4 10.52 -2.66 5.60
N LYS A 5 11.02 -3.53 6.48
CA LYS A 5 10.20 -4.41 7.32
C LYS A 5 9.58 -3.60 8.45
N ILE A 6 8.28 -3.74 8.67
CA ILE A 6 7.55 -3.10 9.77
C ILE A 6 7.20 -4.18 10.79
N LYS A 7 7.80 -4.11 11.98
CA LYS A 7 7.54 -5.09 13.05
C LYS A 7 6.25 -4.75 13.80
N GLY A 8 5.41 -5.76 14.09
CA GLY A 8 4.17 -5.61 14.84
C GLY A 8 3.04 -4.98 14.03
N ASN A 9 2.24 -4.12 14.68
CA ASN A 9 1.03 -3.55 14.08
C ASN A 9 1.35 -2.67 12.86
N LEU A 10 0.59 -2.87 11.78
CA LEU A 10 0.63 -2.01 10.61
C LEU A 10 -0.22 -0.77 10.85
N THR A 11 0.42 0.36 11.04
CA THR A 11 -0.24 1.65 11.28
C THR A 11 -0.34 2.49 10.01
N SER A 12 -1.19 3.52 10.05
CA SER A 12 -1.31 4.50 8.97
C SER A 12 0.07 5.02 8.55
N ARG A 13 0.26 5.18 7.25
CA ARG A 13 1.46 5.77 6.65
C ARG A 13 1.22 7.18 6.16
N THR A 14 0.09 7.79 6.53
CA THR A 14 -0.17 9.22 6.29
C THR A 14 0.97 10.06 6.88
N GLY A 15 1.41 11.08 6.12
CA GLY A 15 2.59 11.89 6.41
C GLY A 15 3.92 11.27 5.97
N ALA A 16 3.97 9.98 5.61
CA ALA A 16 5.19 9.35 5.15
C ALA A 16 5.55 9.81 3.72
N ARG A 17 6.84 10.07 3.51
CA ARG A 17 7.39 10.35 2.18
C ARG A 17 7.42 9.08 1.34
N VAL A 18 7.06 9.21 0.07
CA VAL A 18 7.18 8.16 -0.94
C VAL A 18 8.18 8.59 -2.00
N THR A 19 8.95 7.61 -2.47
CA THR A 19 9.92 7.77 -3.55
C THR A 19 9.61 6.76 -4.62
N PHE A 20 9.42 7.23 -5.85
CA PHE A 20 9.22 6.39 -7.02
C PHE A 20 10.45 6.52 -7.89
N GLY A 21 11.24 5.46 -7.93
CA GLY A 21 12.36 5.36 -8.86
C GLY A 21 11.84 5.42 -10.29
N THR A 22 12.57 6.09 -11.17
CA THR A 22 12.29 6.07 -12.59
C THR A 22 12.44 4.65 -13.14
N PRO A 23 11.57 4.22 -14.07
CA PRO A 23 11.86 3.06 -14.91
C PRO A 23 13.26 3.18 -15.54
N LYS A 24 13.93 2.05 -15.75
CA LYS A 24 15.35 2.03 -16.16
C LYS A 24 15.58 2.78 -17.47
N ASP A 25 14.70 2.60 -18.43
CA ASP A 25 14.71 3.24 -19.75
C ASP A 25 14.44 4.75 -19.67
N VAL A 26 13.54 5.18 -18.78
CA VAL A 26 13.27 6.60 -18.49
C VAL A 26 14.50 7.26 -17.83
N GLY A 27 15.08 6.60 -16.83
CA GLY A 27 16.30 7.06 -16.17
C GLY A 27 17.48 7.18 -17.13
N ALA A 28 17.65 6.21 -18.05
CA ALA A 28 18.69 6.25 -19.08
C ALA A 28 18.54 7.43 -20.07
N ARG A 29 17.36 8.05 -20.14
CA ARG A 29 17.07 9.24 -20.96
C ARG A 29 17.06 10.55 -20.16
N GLY A 30 17.55 10.54 -18.92
CA GLY A 30 17.65 11.74 -18.07
C GLY A 30 16.42 12.01 -17.20
N GLY A 31 15.44 11.10 -17.13
CA GLY A 31 14.34 11.21 -16.18
C GLY A 31 14.82 11.10 -14.73
N THR A 32 14.09 11.74 -13.81
CA THR A 32 14.42 11.79 -12.38
C THR A 32 13.34 11.14 -11.50
N PRO A 33 13.69 10.61 -10.32
CA PRO A 33 12.71 10.01 -9.41
C PRO A 33 11.62 11.00 -8.97
N GLY A 34 10.40 10.49 -8.83
CA GLY A 34 9.27 11.22 -8.26
C GLY A 34 9.27 11.16 -6.73
N TYR A 35 8.93 12.27 -6.09
CA TYR A 35 8.79 12.36 -4.64
C TYR A 35 7.44 12.95 -4.26
N GLY A 36 6.80 12.35 -3.26
CA GLY A 36 5.54 12.83 -2.72
C GLY A 36 5.35 12.43 -1.27
N THR A 37 4.19 12.76 -0.74
CA THR A 37 3.77 12.45 0.64
C THR A 37 2.41 11.78 0.60
N ILE A 38 2.22 10.73 1.39
CA ILE A 38 0.90 10.13 1.59
C ILE A 38 0.07 11.10 2.43
N VAL A 39 -1.06 11.57 1.92
CA VAL A 39 -1.91 12.56 2.60
C VAL A 39 -3.20 11.96 3.16
N ASP A 40 -3.67 10.84 2.60
CA ASP A 40 -4.79 10.07 3.14
C ASP A 40 -4.64 8.60 2.72
N GLU A 41 -5.32 7.70 3.43
CA GLU A 41 -5.32 6.26 3.17
C GLU A 41 -6.69 5.63 3.38
N VAL A 42 -6.97 4.60 2.57
CA VAL A 42 -8.10 3.70 2.74
C VAL A 42 -7.56 2.29 2.90
N TRP A 43 -8.02 1.59 3.94
CA TRP A 43 -7.66 0.21 4.21
C TRP A 43 -8.86 -0.72 3.98
N ALA A 44 -8.60 -1.84 3.30
CA ALA A 44 -9.65 -2.83 3.00
C ALA A 44 -10.19 -3.49 4.27
N THR A 45 -9.27 -3.93 5.13
CA THR A 45 -9.53 -4.81 6.28
C THR A 45 -8.62 -4.37 7.44
N PRO A 46 -8.81 -3.16 8.01
CA PRO A 46 -7.91 -2.58 9.01
C PRO A 46 -7.70 -3.46 10.24
N GLU A 47 -8.65 -4.33 10.58
CA GLU A 47 -8.55 -5.31 11.65
C GLU A 47 -7.38 -6.31 11.46
N VAL A 48 -7.02 -6.63 10.21
CA VAL A 48 -5.87 -7.51 9.90
C VAL A 48 -4.56 -6.85 10.33
N ASN A 49 -4.48 -5.52 10.26
CA ASN A 49 -3.27 -4.77 10.57
C ASN A 49 -2.82 -4.88 12.02
N THR A 50 -3.77 -5.13 12.92
CA THR A 50 -3.55 -5.24 14.37
C THR A 50 -3.77 -6.65 14.89
N SER A 51 -4.17 -7.58 14.02
CA SER A 51 -4.38 -8.98 14.41
C SER A 51 -3.04 -9.70 14.60
N PRO A 52 -2.96 -10.67 15.52
CA PRO A 52 -1.80 -11.56 15.62
C PRO A 52 -1.49 -12.22 14.28
N ALA A 53 -0.20 -12.50 14.02
CA ALA A 53 0.22 -13.22 12.82
C ALA A 53 -0.48 -14.57 12.71
N LYS A 54 -1.11 -14.81 11.54
CA LYS A 54 -1.70 -16.12 11.24
C LYS A 54 -0.62 -17.19 11.36
N GLN A 55 -0.91 -18.23 12.13
CA GLN A 55 -0.05 -19.42 12.19
C GLN A 55 -0.23 -20.26 10.92
N ALA A 56 0.83 -20.92 10.48
CA ALA A 56 0.75 -21.83 9.35
C ALA A 56 -0.09 -23.06 9.76
N GLY A 57 -1.27 -23.22 9.16
CA GLY A 57 -2.11 -24.40 9.33
C GLY A 57 -1.75 -25.52 8.33
N ASN A 58 -1.19 -25.16 7.17
CA ASN A 58 -0.65 -26.08 6.18
C ASN A 58 0.44 -25.44 5.30
N LYS A 59 1.02 -26.23 4.38
CA LYS A 59 2.12 -25.81 3.48
C LYS A 59 1.75 -24.72 2.48
N ASP A 60 0.46 -24.52 2.23
CA ASP A 60 -0.08 -23.57 1.27
C ASP A 60 -0.55 -22.26 1.94
N ASP A 61 -0.35 -22.11 3.26
CA ASP A 61 -0.62 -20.87 4.00
C ASP A 61 0.51 -19.85 3.79
N TRP A 62 0.25 -18.85 2.94
CA TRP A 62 1.25 -17.83 2.59
C TRP A 62 1.37 -16.71 3.63
N GLY A 63 0.43 -16.64 4.57
CA GLY A 63 0.37 -15.64 5.65
C GLY A 63 -0.77 -14.64 5.47
N ASP A 64 -0.55 -13.41 5.94
CA ASP A 64 -1.56 -12.34 5.92
C ASP A 64 -1.24 -11.29 4.86
N TYR A 65 -2.30 -10.72 4.30
CA TYR A 65 -2.26 -9.63 3.33
C TYR A 65 -3.14 -8.49 3.81
N SER A 66 -2.61 -7.28 3.80
CA SER A 66 -3.35 -6.06 4.08
C SER A 66 -3.27 -5.12 2.89
N PHE A 67 -4.43 -4.74 2.36
CA PHE A 67 -4.54 -3.91 1.16
C PHE A 67 -4.94 -2.49 1.51
N CYS A 68 -4.32 -1.54 0.83
CA CYS A 68 -4.66 -0.13 0.96
C CYS A 68 -4.61 0.64 -0.36
N ALA A 69 -5.32 1.76 -0.36
CA ALA A 69 -5.21 2.81 -1.35
C ALA A 69 -4.64 4.03 -0.63
N GLN A 70 -3.68 4.70 -1.26
CA GLN A 70 -2.96 5.81 -0.67
C GLN A 70 -3.09 7.00 -1.61
N LEU A 71 -3.63 8.11 -1.12
CA LEU A 71 -3.61 9.38 -1.83
C LEU A 71 -2.25 10.02 -1.61
N ILE A 72 -1.54 10.26 -2.70
CA ILE A 72 -0.19 10.85 -2.69
C ILE A 72 -0.29 12.26 -3.26
N LYS A 73 0.22 13.23 -2.51
CA LYS A 73 0.49 14.59 -3.00
C LYS A 73 1.93 14.68 -3.47
N TRP A 74 2.13 15.08 -4.72
CA TRP A 74 3.45 15.28 -5.32
C TRP A 74 3.96 16.69 -5.08
N ASN A 75 5.27 16.89 -5.27
CA ASN A 75 5.91 18.20 -5.07
C ASN A 75 5.40 19.30 -6.02
N ASP A 76 4.86 18.93 -7.18
CA ASP A 76 4.25 19.87 -8.14
C ASP A 76 2.78 20.21 -7.79
N GLY A 77 2.26 19.67 -6.68
CA GLY A 77 0.89 19.88 -6.22
C GLY A 77 -0.13 18.92 -6.81
N SER A 78 0.24 18.10 -7.80
CA SER A 78 -0.64 17.07 -8.36
C SER A 78 -0.84 15.92 -7.36
N HIS A 79 -1.83 15.07 -7.64
CA HIS A 79 -2.15 13.91 -6.81
C HIS A 79 -2.22 12.62 -7.60
N SER A 80 -1.99 11.50 -6.91
CA SER A 80 -2.21 10.16 -7.47
C SER A 80 -2.70 9.20 -6.41
N ILE A 81 -3.49 8.22 -6.83
CA ILE A 81 -3.94 7.13 -5.97
C ILE A 81 -3.06 5.92 -6.25
N ARG A 82 -2.32 5.46 -5.23
CA ARG A 82 -1.56 4.20 -5.29
C ARG A 82 -2.37 3.10 -4.61
N LEU A 83 -2.62 2.01 -5.33
CA LEU A 83 -3.03 0.75 -4.72
C LEU A 83 -1.78 -0.02 -4.28
N ALA A 84 -1.77 -0.47 -3.04
CA ALA A 84 -0.65 -1.16 -2.42
C ALA A 84 -1.14 -2.27 -1.52
N TYR A 85 -0.22 -3.17 -1.17
CA TYR A 85 -0.46 -4.10 -0.08
C TYR A 85 0.80 -4.35 0.74
N TYR A 86 0.57 -4.80 1.95
CA TYR A 86 1.57 -5.30 2.88
C TYR A 86 1.30 -6.77 3.08
N ARG A 87 2.35 -7.57 3.18
CA ARG A 87 2.25 -8.99 3.49
C ARG A 87 3.13 -9.33 4.69
N ARG A 88 2.74 -10.34 5.45
CA ARG A 88 3.62 -11.04 6.38
C ARG A 88 3.44 -12.53 6.17
N ARG A 89 4.52 -13.31 6.27
CA ARG A 89 4.45 -14.77 6.12
C ARG A 89 3.77 -15.38 7.34
N ALA A 90 3.19 -16.56 7.18
CA ALA A 90 2.59 -17.27 8.30
C ALA A 90 3.63 -17.49 9.42
N GLY A 91 3.27 -17.15 10.66
CA GLY A 91 4.16 -17.19 11.83
C GLY A 91 5.18 -16.03 11.93
N GLU A 92 5.22 -15.10 10.96
CA GLU A 92 6.10 -13.93 11.02
C GLU A 92 5.36 -12.67 11.44
N ASP A 93 5.97 -11.89 12.33
CA ASP A 93 5.38 -10.67 12.88
C ASP A 93 6.01 -9.39 12.30
N TRP A 94 6.45 -9.45 11.04
CA TRP A 94 6.88 -8.28 10.28
C TRP A 94 6.15 -8.18 8.94
N TRP A 95 5.65 -6.99 8.66
CA TRP A 95 5.06 -6.63 7.39
C TRP A 95 6.14 -6.19 6.41
N GLU A 96 5.99 -6.63 5.17
CA GLU A 96 6.76 -6.18 4.03
C GLU A 96 5.81 -5.43 3.09
N PHE A 97 6.18 -4.20 2.72
CA PHE A 97 5.51 -3.54 1.61
C PHE A 97 5.78 -4.37 0.35
N ALA A 98 4.72 -4.72 -0.37
CA ALA A 98 4.82 -5.47 -1.60
C ALA A 98 3.99 -4.78 -2.67
N SER A 99 4.63 -4.55 -3.82
CA SER A 99 3.96 -4.13 -5.03
C SER A 99 4.35 -5.13 -6.12
N GLN A 100 3.37 -5.73 -6.80
CA GLN A 100 3.56 -6.61 -7.97
C GLN A 100 3.99 -8.07 -7.72
N MET A 101 3.59 -8.70 -6.62
CA MET A 101 3.66 -10.17 -6.49
C MET A 101 2.27 -10.81 -6.51
N THR A 102 2.20 -12.11 -6.83
CA THR A 102 0.99 -12.94 -6.75
C THR A 102 0.39 -12.86 -5.35
N VAL A 103 -0.83 -12.34 -5.29
CA VAL A 103 -1.61 -12.22 -4.07
C VAL A 103 -2.40 -13.52 -3.86
N ASN A 104 -2.27 -14.14 -2.70
CA ASN A 104 -3.15 -15.23 -2.28
C ASN A 104 -4.19 -14.67 -1.28
N SER A 105 -5.22 -14.03 -1.82
CA SER A 105 -6.30 -13.43 -1.06
C SER A 105 -7.64 -13.66 -1.75
N ASP A 106 -8.71 -13.67 -0.96
CA ASP A 106 -10.07 -13.68 -1.49
C ASP A 106 -10.35 -12.39 -2.30
N TRP A 107 -11.34 -12.41 -3.17
CA TRP A 107 -11.71 -11.23 -3.96
C TRP A 107 -12.40 -10.15 -3.10
N ARG A 108 -12.97 -10.52 -1.95
CA ARG A 108 -13.74 -9.63 -1.07
C ARG A 108 -12.93 -8.43 -0.55
N PRO A 109 -11.70 -8.59 0.00
CA PRO A 109 -10.86 -7.45 0.39
C PRO A 109 -10.55 -6.48 -0.75
N ILE A 110 -10.31 -6.99 -1.96
CA ILE A 110 -10.05 -6.13 -3.12
C ILE A 110 -11.29 -5.34 -3.50
N LYS A 111 -12.46 -5.99 -3.56
CA LYS A 111 -13.73 -5.29 -3.80
C LYS A 111 -13.98 -4.21 -2.75
N ALA A 112 -13.83 -4.56 -1.47
CA ALA A 112 -14.00 -3.62 -0.36
C ALA A 112 -13.03 -2.42 -0.46
N LEU A 113 -11.77 -2.66 -0.85
CA LEU A 113 -10.81 -1.60 -1.07
C LEU A 113 -11.30 -0.62 -2.14
N LEU A 114 -11.71 -1.15 -3.29
CA LEU A 114 -12.16 -0.33 -4.42
C LEU A 114 -13.40 0.47 -4.04
N GLU A 115 -14.41 -0.17 -3.44
CA GLU A 115 -15.64 0.51 -3.01
C GLU A 115 -15.38 1.62 -1.99
N ARG A 116 -14.54 1.35 -0.97
CA ARG A 116 -14.18 2.35 0.04
C ARG A 116 -13.36 3.51 -0.55
N THR A 117 -12.50 3.22 -1.51
CA THR A 117 -11.70 4.24 -2.20
C THR A 117 -12.60 5.12 -3.06
N LEU A 118 -13.53 4.52 -3.82
CA LEU A 118 -14.49 5.27 -4.63
C LEU A 118 -15.45 6.12 -3.78
N ALA A 119 -15.73 5.69 -2.55
CA ALA A 119 -16.52 6.48 -1.60
C ALA A 119 -15.81 7.76 -1.11
N LYS A 120 -14.47 7.85 -1.23
CA LYS A 120 -13.70 9.08 -0.96
C LYS A 120 -13.85 10.05 -2.13
N THR A 121 -15.04 10.60 -2.36
CA THR A 121 -15.32 11.49 -3.50
C THR A 121 -14.35 12.67 -3.62
N GLY A 122 -13.88 13.20 -2.48
CA GLY A 122 -12.87 14.25 -2.42
C GLY A 122 -11.48 13.85 -2.96
N TRP A 123 -11.19 12.57 -3.18
CA TRP A 123 -9.94 12.12 -3.83
C TRP A 123 -9.96 12.30 -5.35
N PHE A 124 -11.14 12.48 -5.96
CA PHE A 124 -11.31 12.50 -7.42
C PHE A 124 -11.55 13.90 -7.99
N SER A 125 -11.34 14.95 -7.20
CA SER A 125 -11.33 16.34 -7.69
C SER A 125 -9.93 16.79 -8.09
N ASP A 126 -9.83 17.81 -8.93
CA ASP A 126 -8.55 18.42 -9.33
C ASP A 126 -7.70 18.90 -8.13
N ASN A 127 -8.37 19.28 -7.04
CA ASN A 127 -7.75 19.66 -5.76
C ASN A 127 -8.29 18.78 -4.63
N PRO A 128 -7.75 17.56 -4.44
CA PRO A 128 -8.30 16.64 -3.46
C PRO A 128 -8.14 17.14 -2.03
N VAL A 129 -9.14 16.82 -1.21
CA VAL A 129 -9.22 17.25 0.19
C VAL A 129 -8.27 16.40 1.04
N ILE A 130 -7.45 17.09 1.86
CA ILE A 130 -6.49 16.52 2.82
C ILE A 130 -7.22 16.25 4.14
#